data_AF-A0A382TI16-F1
#
_entry.id   AF-A0A382TI16-F1
#
_cell.length_a   1.000
_cell.length_b   1.000
_cell.length_c   1.000
_cell.angle_alpha   90.00
_cell.angle_beta   90.00
_cell.angle_gamma   90.00
#
_symmetry.space_group_name_H-M   'P 1'
#
loop_
_entity.id
_entity.type
_entity.pdbx_description
1 polymer ?
#
loop_
_entity_poly.entity_id
_entity_poly.type
_entity_poly.pdbx_seq_one_letter_code
_entity_poly.pdbx_strand_id
1 'polypeptide(L)'
;MARTSAVPGFYKLSPAERLKIVKEFASLSDEEAAALGGFGALGGETANRMIENVIGSFPMPLGVAANFKVNGEELFVPMALEEPSVVAAASHMAKGTLPKGIAVDSDEPVMIGQIQLVDLDDAFAAKANIEAAADEIVAL
;
A
#
# COMPACT_ATOMS: atom_id res chain seq x y z
N MET A 1 9.98 -21.87 11.51
CA MET A 1 9.08 -21.38 12.59
C MET A 1 8.00 -20.54 11.93
N ALA A 2 6.75 -20.59 12.42
CA ALA A 2 5.71 -19.69 11.92
C ALA A 2 6.12 -18.24 12.22
N ARG A 3 6.15 -17.38 11.19
CA ARG A 3 6.43 -15.96 11.34
C ARG A 3 5.23 -15.30 12.01
N THR A 4 5.46 -14.52 13.07
CA THR A 4 4.36 -13.85 13.78
C THR A 4 4.52 -12.33 13.77
N SER A 5 3.39 -11.65 13.55
CA SER A 5 3.22 -10.20 13.66
C SER A 5 2.80 -9.78 15.07
N ALA A 6 2.49 -10.74 15.95
CA ALA A 6 2.06 -10.48 17.32
C ALA A 6 3.26 -10.31 18.24
N VAL A 7 3.71 -9.06 18.41
CA VAL A 7 4.91 -8.74 19.22
C VAL A 7 4.52 -7.95 20.47
N PRO A 8 4.49 -8.59 21.66
CA PRO A 8 4.19 -7.91 22.91
C PRO A 8 5.16 -6.75 23.17
N GLY A 9 4.62 -5.57 23.46
CA GLY A 9 5.46 -4.41 23.79
C GLY A 9 6.22 -3.80 22.62
N PHE A 10 5.87 -4.11 21.36
CA PHE A 10 6.54 -3.59 20.16
C PHE A 10 6.69 -2.05 20.15
N TYR A 11 5.68 -1.33 20.61
CA TYR A 11 5.69 0.13 20.71
C TYR A 11 6.70 0.67 21.74
N LYS A 12 7.20 -0.15 22.67
CA LYS A 12 8.21 0.24 23.66
C LYS A 12 9.65 0.12 23.13
N LEU A 13 9.84 -0.62 22.05
CA LEU A 13 11.14 -0.84 21.43
C LEU A 13 11.64 0.42 20.72
N SER A 14 12.95 0.57 20.59
CA SER A 14 13.56 1.59 19.75
C SER A 14 13.27 1.34 18.26
N PRO A 15 13.36 2.36 17.38
CA PRO A 15 13.18 2.17 15.94
C PRO A 15 14.09 1.08 15.34
N ALA A 16 15.35 0.98 15.78
CA ALA A 16 16.29 -0.03 15.30
C ALA A 16 15.89 -1.45 15.71
N GLU A 17 15.42 -1.64 16.94
CA GLU A 17 14.91 -2.94 17.42
C GLU A 17 13.64 -3.34 16.67
N ARG A 18 12.72 -2.40 16.42
CA ARG A 18 11.53 -2.64 15.61
C ARG A 18 11.90 -3.07 14.19
N LEU A 19 12.82 -2.35 13.55
CA LEU A 19 13.29 -2.66 12.20
C LEU A 19 13.94 -4.04 12.14
N LYS A 20 14.72 -4.44 13.15
CA LYS A 20 15.30 -5.79 13.22
C LYS A 20 14.22 -6.87 13.21
N ILE A 21 13.16 -6.70 14.00
CA ILE A 21 12.03 -7.64 14.05
C ILE A 21 11.32 -7.69 12.70
N VAL A 22 11.05 -6.55 12.06
CA VAL A 22 10.42 -6.48 10.74
C VAL A 22 11.29 -7.15 9.68
N LYS A 23 12.60 -6.90 9.70
CA LYS A 23 13.57 -7.52 8.81
C LYS A 23 13.55 -9.04 8.94
N GLU A 24 13.62 -9.58 10.15
CA GLU A 24 13.57 -11.02 10.40
C GLU A 24 12.23 -11.62 9.94
N PHE A 25 11.12 -10.95 10.25
CA PHE A 25 9.78 -11.36 9.86
C PHE A 25 9.61 -11.43 8.34
N ALA A 26 9.95 -10.35 7.62
CA ALA A 26 9.78 -10.25 6.18
C ALA A 26 10.95 -10.90 5.41
N SER A 27 12.00 -11.37 6.11
CA SER A 27 13.24 -11.89 5.50
C SER A 27 13.91 -10.90 4.56
N LEU A 28 13.95 -9.64 4.99
CA LEU A 28 14.62 -8.57 4.25
C LEU A 28 16.13 -8.73 4.36
N SER A 29 16.82 -8.42 3.26
CA SER A 29 18.26 -8.22 3.23
C SER A 29 18.70 -7.02 4.08
N ASP A 30 20.01 -6.93 4.33
CA ASP A 30 20.60 -5.79 5.03
C ASP A 30 20.37 -4.47 4.28
N GLU A 31 20.43 -4.52 2.95
CA GLU A 31 20.22 -3.39 2.06
C GLU A 31 18.76 -2.91 2.10
N GLU A 32 17.80 -3.83 2.01
CA GLU A 32 16.36 -3.50 2.10
C GLU A 32 15.99 -2.93 3.47
N ALA A 33 16.52 -3.50 4.56
CA ALA A 33 16.30 -2.96 5.89
C ALA A 33 16.93 -1.56 6.05
N ALA A 34 18.12 -1.33 5.49
CA ALA A 34 18.76 -0.02 5.50
C ALA A 34 17.94 1.01 4.70
N ALA A 35 17.35 0.62 3.58
CA ALA A 35 16.44 1.46 2.80
C ALA A 35 15.18 1.86 3.59
N LEU A 36 14.62 0.97 4.42
CA LEU A 36 13.46 1.31 5.27
C LEU A 36 13.83 2.23 6.46
N GLY A 37 14.98 1.98 7.09
CA GLY A 37 15.43 2.74 8.26
C GLY A 37 16.02 4.12 7.94
N GLY A 38 16.36 4.37 6.67
CA GLY A 38 16.90 5.63 6.21
C GLY A 38 15.82 6.72 6.15
N PHE A 39 15.97 7.79 6.94
CA PHE A 39 15.13 9.00 6.91
C PHE A 39 15.32 9.84 5.62
N GLY A 40 15.45 9.19 4.46
CA GLY A 40 15.83 9.79 3.17
C GLY A 40 16.27 8.74 2.14
N ALA A 41 15.56 7.62 2.05
CA ALA A 41 15.94 6.48 1.21
C ALA A 41 15.81 6.72 -0.31
N LEU A 42 15.05 7.74 -0.72
CA LEU A 42 14.88 8.09 -2.13
C LEU A 42 16.08 8.92 -2.61
N GLY A 43 16.89 8.34 -3.50
CA GLY A 43 18.03 9.04 -4.09
C GLY A 43 17.61 10.23 -4.96
N GLY A 44 18.42 11.30 -4.97
CA GLY A 44 18.12 12.53 -5.71
C GLY A 44 17.95 12.33 -7.22
N GLU A 45 18.72 11.41 -7.83
CA GLU A 45 18.55 11.07 -9.25
C GLU A 45 17.18 10.44 -9.52
N THR A 46 16.75 9.52 -8.67
CA THR A 46 15.42 8.90 -8.79
C THR A 46 14.33 9.93 -8.61
N ALA A 47 14.42 10.77 -7.56
CA ALA A 47 13.47 11.84 -7.33
C ALA A 47 13.35 12.78 -8.55
N ASN A 48 14.48 13.21 -9.13
CA ASN A 48 14.52 14.09 -10.29
C ASN A 48 13.96 13.46 -11.58
N ARG A 49 13.82 12.13 -11.65
CA ARG A 49 13.13 11.44 -12.76
C ARG A 49 11.64 11.26 -12.51
N MET A 50 11.18 11.34 -11.25
CA MET A 50 9.78 11.10 -10.90
C MET A 50 8.89 12.31 -11.19
N ILE A 51 9.37 13.52 -10.96
CA ILE A 51 8.63 14.77 -11.16
C ILE A 51 9.54 15.89 -11.68
N GLU A 52 8.95 16.97 -12.19
CA GLU A 52 9.68 18.14 -12.64
C GLU A 52 10.16 19.05 -11.47
N ASN A 53 11.22 19.83 -11.71
CA ASN A 53 11.69 20.89 -10.82
C ASN A 53 12.03 20.44 -9.38
N VAL A 54 12.60 19.24 -9.22
CA VAL A 54 12.99 18.69 -7.92
C VAL A 54 14.14 19.50 -7.28
N ILE A 55 13.92 19.92 -6.03
CA ILE A 55 14.95 20.57 -5.19
C ILE A 55 15.25 19.80 -3.89
N GLY A 56 14.54 18.71 -3.64
CA GLY A 56 14.64 17.91 -2.41
C GLY A 56 13.52 16.90 -2.28
N SER A 57 13.43 16.25 -1.12
CA SER A 57 12.37 15.30 -0.77
C SER A 57 11.68 15.73 0.53
N PHE A 58 10.44 15.30 0.72
CA PHE A 58 9.68 15.54 1.94
C PHE A 58 9.54 14.22 2.72
N PRO A 59 10.23 14.05 3.86
CA PRO A 59 10.15 12.82 4.63
C PRO A 59 8.82 12.73 5.41
N MET A 60 8.20 11.56 5.41
CA MET A 60 7.04 11.22 6.23
C MET A 60 7.43 10.11 7.22
N PRO A 61 7.05 10.17 8.51
CA PRO A 61 7.32 9.07 9.44
C PRO A 61 6.74 7.76 8.93
N LEU A 62 7.56 6.72 8.91
CA LEU A 62 7.17 5.37 8.54
C LEU A 62 7.07 4.49 9.79
N GLY A 63 5.85 4.06 10.11
CA GLY A 63 5.56 3.07 11.14
C GLY A 63 5.16 1.73 10.54
N VAL A 64 5.02 0.72 11.40
CA VAL A 64 4.37 -0.55 11.05
C VAL A 64 3.32 -0.89 12.09
N ALA A 65 2.11 -1.23 11.65
CA ALA A 65 1.09 -1.77 12.52
C ALA A 65 1.26 -3.28 12.68
N ALA A 66 1.14 -3.76 13.91
CA ALA A 66 1.36 -5.14 14.31
C ALA A 66 0.04 -5.89 14.52
N ASN A 67 0.12 -7.21 14.75
CA ASN A 67 -1.00 -8.11 15.06
C ASN A 67 -2.00 -8.35 13.93
N PHE A 68 -1.70 -7.96 12.69
CA PHE A 68 -2.60 -8.22 11.57
C PHE A 68 -2.52 -9.69 11.16
N LYS A 69 -3.69 -10.28 10.97
CA LYS A 69 -3.85 -11.59 10.35
C LYS A 69 -4.99 -11.50 9.34
N VAL A 70 -4.70 -11.69 8.06
CA VAL A 70 -5.67 -11.57 6.96
C VAL A 70 -5.71 -12.88 6.21
N ASN A 71 -6.89 -13.48 6.05
CA ASN A 71 -7.08 -14.78 5.39
C ASN A 71 -6.16 -15.89 5.91
N GLY A 72 -5.82 -15.85 7.20
CA GLY A 72 -4.93 -16.82 7.84
C GLY A 72 -3.45 -16.42 7.86
N GLU A 73 -3.04 -15.40 7.09
CA GLU A 73 -1.66 -14.95 6.98
C GLU A 73 -1.38 -13.78 7.93
N GLU A 74 -0.31 -13.89 8.73
CA GLU A 74 0.12 -12.80 9.61
C GLU A 74 0.92 -11.75 8.84
N LEU A 75 0.77 -10.47 9.18
CA LEU A 75 1.32 -9.33 8.44
C LEU A 75 1.77 -8.21 9.38
N PHE A 76 2.86 -7.53 9.02
CA PHE A 76 3.10 -6.15 9.43
C PHE A 76 2.58 -5.22 8.35
N VAL A 77 1.77 -4.22 8.71
CA VAL A 77 1.22 -3.25 7.75
C VAL A 77 2.04 -1.96 7.82
N PRO A 78 2.83 -1.61 6.80
CA PRO A 78 3.56 -0.35 6.78
C PRO A 78 2.60 0.84 6.65
N MET A 79 2.85 1.91 7.40
CA MET A 79 2.00 3.10 7.43
C MET A 79 2.87 4.36 7.45
N ALA A 80 2.73 5.22 6.43
CA ALA A 80 3.42 6.51 6.34
C ALA A 80 2.44 7.65 6.67
N LEU A 81 2.60 8.30 7.82
CA LEU A 81 1.73 9.37 8.31
C LEU A 81 2.36 10.14 9.48
N GLU A 82 1.87 11.35 9.76
CA GLU A 82 2.34 12.23 10.84
C GLU A 82 1.46 12.19 12.10
N GLU A 83 0.20 11.76 11.97
CA GLU A 83 -0.78 11.81 13.05
C GLU A 83 -0.46 10.80 14.19
N PRO A 84 -0.33 11.28 15.45
CA PRO A 84 -0.12 10.38 16.59
C PRO A 84 -1.28 9.39 16.75
N SER A 85 -0.97 8.24 17.36
CA SER A 85 -1.93 7.20 17.76
C SER A 85 -2.60 6.39 16.62
N VAL A 86 -2.57 6.81 15.36
CA VAL A 86 -3.21 6.05 14.25
C VAL A 86 -2.65 4.63 14.14
N VAL A 87 -1.31 4.48 14.10
CA VAL A 87 -0.65 3.16 14.05
C VAL A 87 -0.94 2.32 15.30
N ALA A 88 -1.03 2.97 16.46
CA ALA A 88 -1.31 2.32 17.73
C ALA A 88 -2.76 1.79 17.78
N ALA A 89 -3.72 2.60 17.33
CA ALA A 89 -5.13 2.23 17.24
C ALA A 89 -5.33 1.06 16.26
N ALA A 90 -4.72 1.14 15.06
CA ALA A 90 -4.76 0.06 14.07
C ALA A 90 -4.21 -1.25 14.65
N SER A 91 -3.04 -1.21 15.29
CA SER A 91 -2.43 -2.38 15.92
C SER A 91 -3.27 -2.96 17.07
N HIS A 92 -3.90 -2.09 17.86
CA HIS A 92 -4.76 -2.50 18.98
C HIS A 92 -6.04 -3.17 18.50
N MET A 93 -6.71 -2.62 17.47
CA MET A 93 -7.89 -3.23 16.87
C MET A 93 -7.57 -4.55 16.18
N ALA A 94 -6.46 -4.63 15.43
CA ALA A 94 -6.01 -5.86 14.80
C ALA A 94 -5.80 -6.98 15.83
N LYS A 95 -5.18 -6.66 16.98
CA LYS A 95 -5.02 -7.61 18.08
C LYS A 95 -6.36 -8.18 18.57
N GLY A 96 -7.42 -7.37 18.59
CA GLY A 96 -8.76 -7.79 18.99
C GLY A 96 -9.41 -8.82 18.04
N THR A 97 -8.90 -8.96 16.82
CA THR A 97 -9.41 -9.93 15.82
C THR A 97 -8.79 -11.32 15.98
N LEU A 98 -7.68 -11.44 16.72
CA LEU A 98 -6.97 -12.70 16.92
C LEU A 98 -7.74 -13.64 17.89
N PRO A 99 -7.65 -14.98 17.73
CA PRO A 99 -6.78 -15.71 16.80
C PRO A 99 -7.35 -15.88 15.38
N LYS A 100 -8.61 -15.48 15.15
CA LYS A 100 -9.30 -15.67 13.87
C LYS A 100 -8.69 -14.82 12.76
N GLY A 101 -8.40 -13.56 13.05
CA GLY A 101 -7.98 -12.57 12.05
C GLY A 101 -9.16 -11.99 11.28
N ILE A 102 -8.86 -11.31 10.20
CA ILE A 102 -9.79 -10.65 9.28
C ILE A 102 -9.94 -11.54 8.04
N ALA A 103 -11.18 -11.75 7.60
CA ALA A 103 -11.47 -12.41 6.33
C ALA A 103 -11.78 -11.34 5.28
N VAL A 104 -11.16 -11.45 4.09
CA VAL A 104 -11.34 -10.53 2.97
C VAL A 104 -11.41 -11.28 1.64
N ASP A 105 -12.14 -10.73 0.69
CA ASP A 105 -12.15 -11.10 -0.72
C ASP A 105 -12.07 -9.82 -1.60
N SER A 106 -11.86 -10.00 -2.90
CA SER A 106 -11.83 -8.90 -3.86
C SER A 106 -12.35 -9.36 -5.22
N ASP A 107 -13.03 -8.46 -5.92
CA ASP A 107 -13.42 -8.65 -7.32
C ASP A 107 -12.18 -8.64 -8.26
N GLU A 108 -12.40 -8.90 -9.54
CA GLU A 108 -11.36 -8.79 -10.57
C GLU A 108 -10.83 -7.34 -10.65
N PRO A 109 -9.51 -7.14 -10.89
CA PRO A 109 -8.90 -5.81 -10.93
C PRO A 109 -9.19 -5.08 -12.25
N VAL A 110 -10.47 -4.79 -12.51
CA VAL A 110 -10.95 -4.10 -13.71
C VAL A 110 -10.91 -2.59 -13.50
N MET A 111 -10.22 -1.89 -14.40
CA MET A 111 -10.14 -0.42 -14.41
C MET A 111 -11.09 0.17 -15.46
N ILE A 112 -11.63 1.36 -15.18
CA ILE A 112 -12.52 2.09 -16.10
C ILE A 112 -11.72 3.22 -16.77
N GLY A 113 -11.58 3.13 -18.10
CA GLY A 113 -11.15 4.24 -18.95
C GLY A 113 -12.36 4.96 -19.54
N GLN A 114 -12.34 6.28 -19.59
CA GLN A 114 -13.46 7.08 -20.13
C GLN A 114 -13.00 7.92 -21.32
N ILE A 115 -13.78 7.88 -22.39
CA ILE A 115 -13.61 8.74 -23.57
C ILE A 115 -14.87 9.61 -23.66
N GLN A 116 -14.69 10.93 -23.54
CA GLN A 116 -15.78 11.88 -23.68
C GLN A 116 -15.94 12.25 -25.15
N LEU A 117 -17.12 11.99 -25.69
CA LEU A 117 -17.54 12.46 -27.02
C LEU A 117 -18.43 13.69 -26.83
N VAL A 118 -18.12 14.76 -27.55
CA VAL A 118 -18.86 16.04 -27.54
C VAL A 118 -19.35 16.37 -28.95
N ASP A 119 -20.21 17.37 -29.08
CA ASP A 119 -20.75 17.86 -30.37
C ASP A 119 -21.41 16.76 -31.22
N LEU A 120 -22.20 15.90 -30.57
CA LEU A 120 -22.98 14.86 -31.23
C LEU A 120 -24.35 15.39 -31.64
N ASP A 121 -24.74 15.15 -32.89
CA ASP A 121 -26.09 15.45 -33.38
C ASP A 121 -27.16 14.60 -32.66
N ASP A 122 -26.86 13.32 -32.39
CA ASP A 122 -27.68 12.41 -31.60
C ASP A 122 -26.81 11.46 -30.76
N ALA A 123 -26.76 11.72 -29.45
CA ALA A 123 -25.97 10.95 -28.51
C ALA A 123 -26.46 9.49 -28.34
N PHE A 124 -27.76 9.23 -28.51
CA PHE A 124 -28.32 7.89 -28.34
C PHE A 124 -28.00 7.01 -29.55
N ALA A 125 -28.06 7.58 -30.76
CA ALA A 125 -27.60 6.90 -31.97
C ALA A 125 -26.10 6.59 -31.91
N ALA A 126 -25.29 7.56 -31.47
CA ALA A 126 -23.84 7.36 -31.30
C ALA A 126 -23.53 6.24 -30.28
N LYS A 127 -24.24 6.22 -29.14
CA LYS A 127 -24.12 5.13 -28.15
C LYS A 127 -24.44 3.77 -28.76
N ALA A 128 -25.55 3.66 -29.49
CA ALA A 128 -25.96 2.39 -30.11
C ALA A 128 -24.90 1.88 -31.11
N ASN A 129 -24.30 2.78 -31.88
CA ASN A 129 -23.22 2.42 -32.80
C ASN A 129 -21.95 1.94 -32.07
N ILE A 130 -21.58 2.59 -30.96
CA ILE A 130 -20.43 2.17 -30.13
C ILE A 130 -20.69 0.79 -29.52
N GLU A 131 -21.88 0.56 -28.98
CA GLU A 131 -22.26 -0.74 -28.41
C GLU A 131 -22.26 -1.85 -29.46
N ALA A 132 -22.71 -1.55 -30.68
CA ALA A 132 -22.68 -2.50 -31.80
C ALA A 132 -21.25 -2.83 -32.27
N ALA A 133 -20.29 -1.93 -32.04
CA ALA A 133 -18.87 -2.10 -32.39
C ALA A 133 -18.00 -2.48 -31.18
N ALA A 134 -18.59 -2.88 -30.05
CA ALA A 134 -17.85 -3.09 -28.80
C ALA A 134 -16.69 -4.08 -28.92
N ASP A 135 -16.91 -5.23 -29.56
CA ASP A 135 -15.86 -6.25 -29.73
C ASP A 135 -14.69 -5.77 -30.60
N GLU A 136 -14.98 -4.96 -31.63
CA GLU A 136 -13.95 -4.35 -32.48
C GLU A 136 -13.14 -3.32 -31.70
N ILE A 137 -13.82 -2.46 -30.92
CA ILE A 137 -13.18 -1.43 -30.10
C ILE A 137 -12.27 -2.05 -29.04
N VAL A 138 -12.69 -3.14 -28.41
CA VAL A 138 -11.89 -3.85 -27.40
C VAL A 138 -10.68 -4.58 -28.03
N ALA A 139 -10.75 -4.94 -29.31
CA ALA A 139 -9.69 -5.65 -30.01
C ALA A 139 -8.57 -4.75 -30.58
N LEU A 140 -8.73 -3.42 -30.55
CA LEU A 140 -7.73 -2.43 -30.97
C LEU A 140 -6.55 -2.33 -30.00
#